data_AF-A0A7Y1F6W2-F1
#
_entry.id   AF-A0A7Y1F6W2-F1
#
_cell.length_a   1.000
_cell.length_b   1.000
_cell.length_c   1.000
_cell.angle_alpha   90.00
_cell.angle_beta   90.00
_cell.angle_gamma   90.00
#
_symmetry.space_group_name_H-M   'P 1'
#
loop_
_entity.id
_entity.type
_entity.pdbx_description
1 polymer ?
#
loop_
_entity_poly.entity_id
_entity_poly.type
_entity_poly.pdbx_seq_one_letter_code
_entity_poly.pdbx_strand_id
1 'polypeptide(L)'
;MRSASFADEEKLIGHFEKHGAEFGAKSSTEYLQVGKDIMQGGDKVQYLYKGEMRTGYVQFMGNSSRGDAKYGFVGTNSDGAITTIHVESGKSFWKMLNGDPKDKIIRPVP
;
A
#
# COMPACT_ATOMS: atom_id res chain seq x y z
N MET A 1 2.04 -13.25 14.96
CA MET A 1 1.95 -12.73 13.58
C MET A 1 3.26 -13.03 12.87
N ARG A 2 3.23 -13.60 11.66
CA ARG A 2 4.42 -13.68 10.81
C ARG A 2 4.79 -12.26 10.42
N SER A 3 5.97 -11.79 10.80
CA SER A 3 6.49 -10.50 10.33
C SER A 3 6.57 -10.55 8.80
N ALA A 4 5.79 -9.72 8.11
CA ALA A 4 5.81 -9.68 6.65
C ALA A 4 7.17 -9.19 6.15
N SER A 5 7.76 -9.90 5.20
CA SER A 5 9.03 -9.53 4.57
C SER A 5 8.77 -8.86 3.23
N PHE A 6 9.66 -7.97 2.79
CA PHE A 6 9.68 -7.54 1.40
C PHE A 6 10.16 -8.72 0.54
N ALA A 7 9.58 -8.90 -0.64
CA ALA A 7 9.84 -10.05 -1.50
C ALA A 7 11.28 -10.13 -2.00
N ASP A 8 11.98 -8.99 -2.04
CA ASP A 8 13.34 -8.84 -2.58
C ASP A 8 14.02 -7.60 -1.97
N GLU A 9 15.27 -7.74 -1.51
CA GLU A 9 15.98 -6.69 -0.79
C GLU A 9 16.41 -5.52 -1.69
N GLU A 10 16.86 -5.79 -2.92
CA GLU A 10 17.21 -4.73 -3.88
C GLU A 10 15.97 -3.91 -4.26
N LYS A 11 14.83 -4.56 -4.45
CA LYS A 11 13.55 -3.89 -4.71
C LYS A 11 13.08 -3.09 -3.50
N LEU A 12 13.29 -3.58 -2.27
CA LEU A 12 12.99 -2.81 -1.06
C LEU A 12 13.78 -1.49 -1.06
N ILE A 13 15.09 -1.55 -1.32
CA ILE A 13 15.94 -0.35 -1.37
C ILE A 13 15.45 0.60 -2.47
N GLY A 14 15.24 0.10 -3.69
CA GLY A 14 14.76 0.92 -4.79
C GLY A 14 13.36 1.52 -4.57
N HIS A 15 12.49 0.84 -3.83
CA HIS A 15 11.20 1.39 -3.40
C HIS A 15 11.37 2.45 -2.32
N PHE A 16 12.22 2.21 -1.32
CA PHE A 16 12.54 3.16 -0.28
C PHE A 16 13.10 4.47 -0.86
N GLU A 17 14.04 4.40 -1.80
CA GLU A 17 14.62 5.60 -2.44
C GLU A 17 13.57 6.44 -3.18
N LYS A 18 12.53 5.80 -3.72
CA LYS A 18 11.46 6.48 -4.47
C LYS A 18 10.31 6.97 -3.59
N HIS A 19 9.93 6.20 -2.57
CA HIS A 19 8.69 6.36 -1.83
C HIS A 19 8.88 6.56 -0.32
N GLY A 20 10.08 6.32 0.21
CA GLY A 20 10.36 6.43 1.65
C GLY A 20 10.05 7.82 2.21
N ALA A 21 10.35 8.87 1.43
CA ALA A 21 10.06 10.25 1.80
C ALA A 21 8.55 10.55 1.93
N GLU A 22 7.68 9.81 1.22
CA GLU A 22 6.22 9.96 1.31
C GLU A 22 5.69 9.61 2.71
N PHE A 23 6.41 8.75 3.42
CA PHE A 23 6.11 8.29 4.77
C PHE A 23 7.03 8.91 5.84
N GLY A 24 7.95 9.79 5.43
CA GLY A 24 8.98 10.33 6.33
C GLY A 24 9.99 9.30 6.83
N ALA A 25 10.09 8.14 6.18
CA ALA A 25 11.05 7.10 6.54
C ALA A 25 12.48 7.54 6.19
N LYS A 26 13.43 7.27 7.10
CA LYS A 26 14.83 7.65 6.96
C LYS A 26 15.74 6.48 6.55
N SER A 27 15.20 5.27 6.53
CA SER A 27 15.90 4.06 6.09
C SER A 27 14.94 3.07 5.44
N SER A 28 15.48 2.13 4.66
CA SER A 28 14.71 1.02 4.08
C SER A 28 14.07 0.14 5.17
N THR A 29 14.72 0.00 6.33
CA THR A 29 14.18 -0.70 7.50
C THR A 29 12.96 0.01 8.09
N GLU A 30 13.03 1.32 8.29
CA GLU A 30 11.88 2.12 8.75
C GLU A 30 10.74 2.07 7.74
N TYR A 31 11.06 2.18 6.45
CA TYR A 31 10.07 2.09 5.38
C TYR A 31 9.38 0.72 5.32
N LEU A 32 10.13 -0.38 5.49
CA LEU A 32 9.55 -1.71 5.63
C LEU A 32 8.66 -1.81 6.88
N GLN A 33 9.05 -1.17 7.98
CA GLN A 33 8.25 -1.15 9.20
C GLN A 33 6.92 -0.43 8.97
N VAL A 34 6.90 0.70 8.27
CA VAL A 34 5.67 1.38 7.84
C VAL A 34 4.74 0.43 7.08
N GLY A 35 5.29 -0.36 6.14
CA GLY A 35 4.51 -1.37 5.43
C GLY A 35 3.88 -2.42 6.36
N LYS A 36 4.64 -2.91 7.35
CA LYS A 36 4.13 -3.87 8.35
C LYS A 36 3.03 -3.25 9.23
N ASP A 37 3.20 -1.99 9.62
CA ASP A 37 2.23 -1.28 10.45
C ASP A 37 0.91 -1.09 9.69
N ILE A 38 0.96 -0.75 8.39
CA ILE A 38 -0.21 -0.68 7.52
C ILE A 38 -0.88 -2.06 7.38
N MET A 39 -0.11 -3.14 7.22
CA MET A 39 -0.68 -4.49 7.16
C MET A 39 -1.35 -4.91 8.47
N GLN A 40 -0.87 -4.41 9.62
CA GLN A 40 -1.41 -4.74 10.94
C GLN A 40 -2.65 -3.90 11.31
N GLY A 41 -2.66 -2.62 10.94
CA GLY A 41 -3.71 -1.68 11.34
C GLY A 41 -4.66 -1.23 10.23
N GLY A 42 -4.37 -1.56 8.97
CA GLY A 42 -5.15 -1.18 7.81
C GLY A 42 -6.20 -2.22 7.39
N ASP A 43 -7.09 -1.79 6.50
CA ASP A 43 -8.10 -2.65 5.88
C ASP A 43 -7.44 -3.55 4.84
N LYS A 44 -7.53 -4.86 5.05
CA LYS A 44 -7.14 -5.86 4.05
C LYS A 44 -8.13 -5.80 2.88
N VAL A 45 -7.65 -5.73 1.66
CA VAL A 45 -8.46 -5.62 0.43
C VAL A 45 -7.98 -6.59 -0.63
N GLN A 46 -8.85 -6.84 -1.61
CA GLN A 46 -8.50 -7.54 -2.85
C GLN A 46 -8.74 -6.63 -4.04
N TYR A 47 -7.84 -6.67 -5.02
CA TYR A 47 -7.91 -5.83 -6.21
C TYR A 47 -7.36 -6.56 -7.43
N LEU A 48 -7.84 -6.18 -8.62
CA LEU A 48 -7.41 -6.76 -9.88
C LEU A 48 -6.17 -6.04 -10.39
N TYR A 49 -5.04 -6.76 -10.50
CA TYR A 49 -3.80 -6.22 -11.05
C TYR A 49 -3.33 -7.09 -12.20
N LYS A 50 -3.29 -6.50 -13.41
CA LYS A 50 -2.88 -7.19 -14.65
C LYS A 50 -3.63 -8.52 -14.90
N GLY A 51 -4.92 -8.58 -14.54
CA GLY A 51 -5.76 -9.78 -14.73
C GLY A 51 -5.71 -10.78 -13.57
N GLU A 52 -4.87 -10.56 -12.56
CA GLU A 52 -4.78 -11.42 -11.37
C GLU A 52 -5.31 -10.72 -10.13
N MET A 53 -6.04 -11.45 -9.30
CA MET A 53 -6.46 -10.95 -7.99
C MET A 53 -5.25 -10.90 -7.05
N ARG A 54 -4.97 -9.71 -6.51
CA ARG A 54 -3.91 -9.47 -5.53
C ARG A 54 -4.52 -9.11 -4.18
N THR A 55 -3.74 -9.34 -3.14
CA THR A 55 -4.07 -8.87 -1.79
C THR A 55 -3.32 -7.56 -1.55
N GLY A 56 -4.02 -6.61 -0.94
CA GLY A 56 -3.43 -5.36 -0.48
C GLY A 56 -3.94 -4.97 0.89
N TYR A 57 -3.38 -3.91 1.44
CA TYR A 57 -3.77 -3.31 2.71
C TYR A 57 -3.82 -1.80 2.54
N VAL A 58 -4.87 -1.18 3.07
CA VAL A 58 -5.15 0.24 2.93
C VAL A 58 -5.29 0.86 4.30
N GLN A 59 -4.53 1.92 4.58
CA GLN A 59 -4.69 2.69 5.80
C GLN A 59 -4.86 4.17 5.48
N PHE A 60 -5.86 4.83 6.07
CA PHE A 60 -6.04 6.26 5.90
C PHE A 60 -4.93 7.04 6.63
N MET A 61 -4.24 7.93 5.90
CA MET A 61 -3.09 8.70 6.39
C MET A 61 -3.42 10.17 6.66
N GLY A 62 -4.65 10.59 6.40
CA GLY A 62 -5.07 11.99 6.47
C GLY A 62 -5.37 12.58 5.10
N ASN A 63 -5.48 13.90 5.06
CA ASN A 63 -5.83 14.63 3.83
C ASN A 63 -4.63 15.45 3.33
N SER A 64 -4.57 15.66 2.01
CA SER A 64 -3.69 16.65 1.40
C SER A 64 -4.09 18.07 1.83
N SER A 65 -3.22 19.05 1.59
CA SER A 65 -3.55 20.47 1.80
C SER A 65 -4.75 20.95 0.96
N ARG A 66 -5.15 20.19 -0.06
CA ARG A 66 -6.33 20.45 -0.90
C ARG A 66 -7.58 19.69 -0.45
N GLY A 67 -7.49 18.90 0.63
CA GLY A 67 -8.59 18.11 1.17
C GLY A 67 -8.74 16.70 0.58
N ASP A 68 -7.85 16.27 -0.31
CA ASP A 68 -7.89 14.92 -0.89
C ASP A 68 -7.38 13.87 0.11
N ALA A 69 -8.15 12.81 0.33
CA ALA A 69 -7.73 11.69 1.17
C ALA A 69 -6.46 11.03 0.63
N LYS A 70 -5.51 10.77 1.53
CA LYS A 70 -4.28 10.01 1.29
C LYS A 70 -4.37 8.67 2.00
N TYR A 71 -3.92 7.63 1.32
CA TYR A 71 -3.91 6.27 1.85
C TYR A 71 -2.50 5.71 1.77
N GLY A 72 -2.04 5.09 2.85
CA GLY A 72 -0.92 4.17 2.80
C GLY A 72 -1.42 2.88 2.19
N PHE A 73 -0.80 2.46 1.09
CA PHE A 73 -1.15 1.22 0.40
C PHE A 73 0.05 0.27 0.42
N VAL A 74 -0.24 -0.99 0.76
CA VAL A 74 0.71 -2.10 0.69
C VAL A 74 0.15 -3.19 -0.20
N GLY A 75 0.89 -3.61 -1.23
CA GLY A 75 0.51 -4.72 -2.12
C GLY A 75 1.38 -5.94 -1.87
N THR A 76 0.79 -7.14 -1.81
CA THR A 76 1.51 -8.40 -1.60
C THR A 76 1.41 -9.35 -2.78
N ASN A 77 2.40 -10.23 -2.92
CA ASN A 77 2.30 -11.40 -3.80
C ASN A 77 1.41 -12.50 -3.18
N SER A 78 1.29 -13.65 -3.86
CA SER A 78 0.51 -14.81 -3.40
C SER A 78 1.01 -15.44 -2.10
N ASP A 79 2.30 -15.26 -1.78
CA ASP A 79 2.92 -15.79 -0.56
C ASP A 79 2.76 -14.82 0.63
N GLY A 80 2.12 -13.66 0.42
CA GLY A 80 1.97 -12.62 1.43
C GLY A 80 3.21 -11.76 1.64
N ALA A 81 4.24 -11.87 0.78
CA ALA A 81 5.40 -11.00 0.80
C ALA A 81 5.06 -9.62 0.20
N ILE A 82 5.58 -8.56 0.82
CA ILE A 82 5.36 -7.18 0.36
C ILE A 82 6.09 -6.97 -0.96
N THR A 83 5.40 -6.36 -1.92
CA THR A 83 5.94 -6.02 -3.25
C THR A 83 5.93 -4.53 -3.53
N THR A 84 5.12 -3.75 -2.79
CA THR A 84 5.03 -2.29 -2.94
C THR A 84 4.50 -1.67 -1.64
N ILE A 85 4.98 -0.47 -1.32
CA ILE A 85 4.50 0.38 -0.22
C ILE A 85 4.48 1.83 -0.77
N HIS A 86 3.33 2.50 -0.79
CA HIS A 86 3.22 3.81 -1.43
C HIS A 86 2.05 4.62 -0.87
N VAL A 87 2.19 5.93 -0.88
CA VAL A 87 1.08 6.83 -0.56
C VAL A 87 0.26 7.04 -1.81
N GLU A 88 -0.97 6.55 -1.80
CA GLU A 88 -1.90 6.64 -2.91
C GLU A 88 -2.98 7.69 -2.64
N SER A 89 -3.44 8.35 -3.70
CA SER A 89 -4.54 9.31 -3.63
C SER A 89 -5.25 9.46 -4.97
N GLY A 90 -6.49 9.95 -4.93
CA GLY A 90 -7.21 10.37 -6.13
C GLY A 90 -7.63 9.24 -7.07
N LYS A 91 -7.82 9.57 -8.35
CA LYS A 91 -8.53 8.73 -9.34
C LYS A 91 -7.79 7.43 -9.67
N SER A 92 -6.45 7.45 -9.70
CA SER A 92 -5.64 6.25 -10.02
C SER A 92 -5.80 5.18 -8.96
N PHE A 93 -5.78 5.57 -7.69
CA PHE A 93 -6.00 4.68 -6.56
C PHE A 93 -7.36 3.98 -6.65
N TRP A 94 -8.44 4.74 -6.81
CA TRP A 94 -9.79 4.19 -6.89
C TRP A 94 -9.99 3.30 -8.12
N LYS A 95 -9.43 3.68 -9.27
CA LYS A 95 -9.45 2.83 -10.46
C LYS A 95 -8.68 1.52 -10.26
N MET A 96 -7.56 1.55 -9.54
CA MET A 96 -6.78 0.35 -9.22
C MET A 96 -7.52 -0.55 -8.23
N LEU A 97 -8.10 0.02 -7.17
CA LEU A 97 -8.76 -0.73 -6.11
C LEU A 97 -10.11 -1.30 -6.56
N ASN A 98 -10.92 -0.48 -7.24
CA ASN A 98 -12.33 -0.76 -7.52
C ASN A 98 -12.65 -0.90 -9.02
N GLY A 99 -11.69 -0.65 -9.92
CA GLY A 99 -11.93 -0.61 -11.37
C GLY A 99 -12.62 0.68 -11.85
N ASP A 100 -13.21 1.46 -10.95
CA ASP A 100 -13.88 2.74 -11.24
C ASP A 100 -13.27 3.89 -10.42
N PRO A 101 -12.71 4.94 -11.06
CA PRO A 101 -12.16 6.11 -10.36
C PRO A 101 -13.19 6.92 -9.53
N LYS A 102 -14.49 6.67 -9.71
CA LYS A 102 -15.58 7.32 -8.97
C LYS A 102 -16.05 6.49 -7.76
N ASP A 103 -15.78 5.18 -7.73
CA ASP A 103 -16.09 4.36 -6.57
C ASP A 103 -15.02 4.59 -5.50
N LYS A 104 -15.37 5.40 -4.49
CA LYS A 104 -14.49 5.76 -3.37
C LYS A 104 -14.71 4.90 -2.11
N ILE A 105 -15.25 3.69 -2.29
CA ILE A 105 -15.53 2.77 -1.19
C ILE A 105 -14.36 1.78 -1.05
N ILE A 106 -13.79 1.69 0.14
CA ILE A 106 -12.89 0.58 0.50
C ILE A 106 -13.77 -0.61 0.88
N ARG A 107 -13.48 -1.79 0.33
CA ARG A 107 -14.22 -3.03 0.62
C ARG A 107 -13.28 -4.03 1.30
N PRO A 108 -13.23 -4.04 2.64
CA PRO A 108 -12.35 -4.95 3.36
C PRO A 108 -12.75 -6.40 3.12
N VAL A 109 -11.76 -7.28 3.06
CA VAL A 109 -11.93 -8.73 3.00
C VAL A 109 -11.50 -9.36 4.33
N PRO A 110 -12.09 -10.50 4.73
CA PRO A 110 -11.66 -11.27 5.91
C PRO A 110 -10.17 -11.69 5.86
#